data_AF-A0A3D3ZNS6-F1
#
_entry.id   AF-A0A3D3ZNS6-F1
#
_cell.length_a   1.000
_cell.length_b   1.000
_cell.length_c   1.000
_cell.angle_alpha   90.00
_cell.angle_beta   90.00
_cell.angle_gamma   90.00
#
_symmetry.space_group_name_H-M   'P 1'
#
loop_
_entity.id
_entity.type
_entity.pdbx_description
1 polymer ?
#
loop_
_entity_poly.entity_id
_entity_poly.type
_entity_poly.pdbx_seq_one_letter_code
_entity_poly.pdbx_strand_id
1 'polypeptide(L)' 'VSFAPADNPKYAVAVVVEHGGGGSTSAAPIARDVMLQALYGGTPPLSAYPSASRGAIAAQQRRLAPLLREIRPGRDTDEA' A
#
# COMPACT_ATOMS: atom_id res chain seq x y z
N VAL A 1 -11.46 5.51 2.17
CA VAL A 1 -10.88 5.39 3.53
C VAL A 1 -10.76 3.93 3.91
N SER A 2 -9.77 3.54 4.69
CA SER A 2 -9.65 2.20 5.29
C SER A 2 -8.76 2.21 6.52
N PHE A 3 -8.84 1.16 7.33
CA PHE A 3 -7.95 0.89 8.46
C PHE A 3 -7.52 -0.58 8.44
N ALA A 4 -6.34 -0.87 8.98
CA ALA A 4 -5.85 -2.24 9.11
C ALA A 4 -4.81 -2.41 10.22
N PRO A 5 -4.64 -3.63 10.79
CA PRO A 5 -5.48 -4.83 10.62
C PRO A 5 -6.94 -4.62 11.08
N ALA A 6 -7.88 -5.46 10.63
CA ALA A 6 -9.31 -5.26 10.91
C ALA A 6 -9.65 -5.36 12.40
N ASP A 7 -9.06 -6.34 13.09
CA ASP A 7 -9.40 -6.66 14.49
C ASP A 7 -8.67 -5.77 15.51
N ASN A 8 -7.46 -5.31 15.17
CA ASN A 8 -6.66 -4.39 15.98
C ASN A 8 -5.98 -3.34 15.09
N PRO A 9 -6.69 -2.29 14.67
CA PRO A 9 -6.20 -1.33 13.70
C PRO A 9 -4.97 -0.58 14.19
N LYS A 10 -3.90 -0.61 13.39
CA LYS A 10 -2.67 0.15 13.64
C LYS A 10 -2.57 1.39 12.77
N TYR A 11 -3.09 1.31 11.55
CA TYR A 11 -3.01 2.37 10.56
C TYR A 11 -4.40 2.71 10.01
N ALA A 12 -4.62 3.98 9.71
CA ALA A 12 -5.77 4.48 8.96
C ALA A 12 -5.27 5.27 7.73
N VAL A 13 -5.96 5.12 6.60
CA VAL A 13 -5.62 5.81 5.35
C VAL A 13 -6.86 6.41 4.69
N ALA A 14 -6.72 7.64 4.22
CA ALA A 14 -7.67 8.31 3.34
C ALA A 14 -6.98 8.58 2.00
N VAL A 15 -7.60 8.13 0.91
CA VAL A 15 -7.11 8.36 -0.45
C VAL A 15 -8.18 9.13 -1.19
N VAL A 16 -7.78 10.27 -1.75
CA VAL A 16 -8.60 11.10 -2.64
C VAL A 16 -7.93 11.05 -4.00
N VAL A 17 -8.68 10.67 -5.02
CA VAL A 17 -8.23 10.69 -6.42
C VAL A 17 -9.10 11.68 -7.17
N GLU A 18 -8.52 12.81 -7.54
CA GLU A 18 -9.24 13.84 -8.29
C GLU A 18 -9.70 13.29 -9.64
N HIS A 19 -10.99 13.50 -9.96
CA HIS A 19 -11.61 13.01 -11.19
C HIS A 19 -11.41 11.49 -11.43
N GLY A 20 -11.18 10.71 -10.37
CA GLY A 20 -10.78 9.31 -10.45
C GLY A 20 -11.88 8.31 -10.84
N GLY A 21 -13.09 8.77 -11.15
CA GLY A 21 -14.24 7.92 -11.44
C GLY A 21 -14.65 7.08 -10.21
N GLY A 22 -14.61 5.75 -10.34
CA GLY A 22 -15.06 4.83 -9.29
C GLY A 22 -14.02 4.60 -8.18
N GLY A 23 -14.42 4.77 -6.91
CA GLY A 23 -13.53 4.60 -5.77
C GLY A 23 -12.96 3.18 -5.62
N SER A 24 -13.73 2.14 -5.95
CA SER A 24 -13.28 0.74 -5.92
C SER A 24 -12.24 0.41 -7.00
N THR A 25 -12.30 1.11 -8.14
CA THR A 25 -11.38 0.93 -9.26
C THR A 25 -10.10 1.72 -9.06
N SER A 26 -10.21 2.96 -8.58
CA SER A 26 -9.09 3.90 -8.55
C SER A 26 -8.46 4.02 -7.16
N ALA A 27 -9.25 4.39 -6.14
CA ALA A 27 -8.71 4.69 -4.81
C ALA A 27 -8.41 3.43 -3.99
N ALA A 28 -9.23 2.38 -4.10
CA ALA A 28 -9.09 1.18 -3.28
C ALA A 28 -7.77 0.40 -3.54
N PRO A 29 -7.30 0.22 -4.80
CA PRO A 29 -5.99 -0.40 -5.03
C PRO A 29 -4.83 0.40 -4.45
N ILE A 30 -4.90 1.74 -4.50
CA ILE A 30 -3.89 2.62 -3.92
C ILE A 30 -3.87 2.47 -2.39
N ALA A 31 -5.03 2.56 -1.75
CA ALA A 31 -5.16 2.40 -0.31
C ALA A 31 -4.64 1.03 0.16
N ARG A 32 -4.93 -0.05 -0.60
CA ARG A 32 -4.40 -1.39 -0.34
C ARG A 32 -2.87 -1.42 -0.38
N ASP A 33 -2.27 -0.89 -1.44
CA ASP A 33 -0.82 -0.95 -1.64
C ASP A 33 -0.07 -0.16 -0.55
N VAL A 34 -0.56 1.03 -0.20
CA VAL A 34 -0.01 1.86 0.89
C VAL A 34 -0.14 1.15 2.23
N MET A 35 -1.33 0.61 2.53
CA MET A 35 -1.58 -0.11 3.78
C MET A 35 -0.68 -1.34 3.92
N LEU A 36 -0.50 -2.13 2.85
CA LEU A 36 0.38 -3.30 2.86
C LEU A 36 1.84 -2.91 3.06
N GLN A 37 2.32 -1.84 2.42
CA GLN A 37 3.69 -1.34 2.67
C GLN A 37 3.90 -0.98 4.14
N ALA A 38 2.93 -0.27 4.75
CA ALA A 38 3.00 0.11 6.17
C ALA A 38 2.98 -1.11 7.10
N LEU A 39 2.07 -2.06 6.87
CA LEU A 39 1.95 -3.27 7.70
C LEU A 39 3.18 -4.19 7.64
N TYR A 40 3.88 -4.24 6.51
CA TYR A 40 5.06 -5.08 6.32
C TYR A 40 6.39 -4.35 6.53
N GLY A 41 6.37 -3.04 6.83
CA GLY A 41 7.59 -2.23 7.00
C GLY A 41 8.44 -2.17 5.72
N GLY A 42 7.81 -2.28 4.55
CA GLY A 42 8.50 -2.38 3.26
C GLY A 42 7.77 -3.28 2.27
N THR A 43 8.47 -3.70 1.21
CA THR A 43 7.83 -4.35 0.06
C THR A 43 7.10 -5.63 0.48
N PRO A 44 5.76 -5.66 0.39
CA PRO A 44 4.97 -6.79 0.87
C PRO A 44 5.09 -8.01 -0.06
N PRO A 45 4.93 -9.23 0.47
CA PRO A 45 4.96 -10.45 -0.35
C PRO A 45 3.78 -10.50 -1.32
N LEU A 46 3.98 -11.09 -2.50
CA LEU A 46 2.91 -11.20 -3.52
C LEU A 46 1.69 -11.99 -3.04
N SER A 47 1.84 -12.85 -2.02
CA SER A 47 0.74 -13.60 -1.41
C SER A 47 -0.29 -12.70 -0.72
N ALA A 48 0.10 -11.50 -0.28
CA ALA A 48 -0.80 -10.51 0.32
C ALA A 48 -1.78 -9.89 -0.69
N TYR A 49 -1.56 -10.12 -1.98
CA TYR A 49 -2.41 -9.61 -3.07
C TYR A 49 -3.31 -10.72 -3.66
N PRO A 50 -4.50 -10.35 -4.19
CA PRO A 50 -5.35 -11.27 -4.94
C PRO A 50 -4.59 -11.97 -6.06
N SER A 51 -4.80 -13.28 -6.22
CA SER A 51 -4.06 -14.11 -7.18
C SER A 51 -4.05 -13.53 -8.59
N ALA A 52 -5.19 -13.04 -9.07
CA ALA A 52 -5.36 -12.45 -10.39
C ALA A 52 -4.48 -11.20 -10.62
N SER A 53 -4.13 -10.46 -9.57
CA SER A 53 -3.37 -9.21 -9.67
C SER A 53 -1.86 -9.40 -9.46
N ARG A 54 -1.40 -10.56 -8.97
CA ARG A 54 0.00 -10.78 -8.56
C ARG A 54 1.01 -10.50 -9.67
N GLY A 55 0.69 -10.84 -10.93
CA GLY A 55 1.57 -10.56 -12.06
C GLY A 55 1.80 -9.06 -12.29
N ALA A 56 0.73 -8.26 -12.27
CA ALA A 56 0.79 -6.82 -12.41
C ALA A 56 1.52 -6.17 -11.22
N ILE A 57 1.25 -6.64 -10.00
CA ILE A 57 1.93 -6.17 -8.78
C ILE A 57 3.42 -6.50 -8.80
N ALA A 58 3.83 -7.70 -9.23
CA ALA A 58 5.23 -8.05 -9.36
C ALA A 58 5.97 -7.14 -10.36
N ALA A 59 5.32 -6.76 -11.47
CA ALA A 59 5.87 -5.79 -12.40
C ALA A 59 5.98 -4.39 -11.76
N GLN A 60 4.97 -3.95 -11.01
CA GLN A 60 4.98 -2.68 -10.29
C GLN A 60 6.08 -2.64 -9.22
N GLN A 61 6.20 -3.67 -8.38
CA GLN A 61 7.23 -3.76 -7.35
C GLN A 61 8.64 -3.70 -7.96
N ARG A 62 8.89 -4.40 -9.09
CA ARG A 62 10.17 -4.30 -9.81
C ARG A 62 10.48 -2.89 -10.31
N ARG A 63 9.47 -2.15 -10.80
CA ARG A 63 9.64 -0.75 -11.22
C ARG A 63 9.91 0.19 -10.04
N LEU A 64 9.27 -0.04 -8.90
CA LEU A 64 9.38 0.83 -7.73
C LEU A 64 10.63 0.53 -6.87
N ALA A 65 11.16 -0.69 -6.93
CA ALA A 65 12.32 -1.11 -6.14
C ALA A 65 13.52 -0.14 -6.15
N PRO A 66 13.99 0.41 -7.29
CA PRO A 66 15.07 1.39 -7.27
C PRO A 66 14.66 2.71 -6.59
N LEU A 67 13.44 3.20 -6.85
CA LEU A 67 12.93 4.46 -6.30
C LEU A 67 12.80 4.41 -4.77
N LEU A 68 12.34 3.28 -4.24
CA LEU A 68 12.15 3.10 -2.80
C LEU A 68 13.47 3.07 -2.02
N ARG A 69 14.59 2.68 -2.64
CA ARG A 69 15.92 2.69 -1.99
C ARG A 69 16.44 4.10 -1.74
N GLU A 70 15.99 5.06 -2.54
CA GLU A 70 16.43 6.45 -2.46
C GLU A 70 15.62 7.28 -1.45
N ILE A 71 14.44 6.78 -1.06
CA ILE A 71 13.58 7.43 -0.08
C ILE A 71 14.15 7.17 1.32
N ARG A 72 14.50 8.24 2.05
CA ARG A 72 14.80 8.14 3.48
C ARG A 72 13.48 7.92 4.23
N PRO A 73 13.36 6.87 5.06
CA PRO A 73 12.18 6.72 5.91
C PRO A 73 12.05 7.94 6.85
N GLY A 74 10.82 8.41 7.03
CA GLY A 74 10.48 9.35 8.10
C GLY A 74 10.51 8.65 9.46
N ARG A 75 10.24 9.36 10.57
CA ARG A 75 10.15 8.75 11.90
C ARG A 75 9.13 7.60 11.91
N ASP A 76 9.49 6.49 12.53
CA ASP A 76 8.61 5.33 12.68
C ASP A 76 7.51 5.60 13.69
N THR A 77 6.36 4.93 13.53
CA THR A 77 5.21 5.07 14.44
C THR A 77 5.46 4.50 15.83
N ASP A 78 6.52 3.68 16.00
CA ASP A 78 6.95 3.18 17.31
C ASP A 78 7.71 4.25 18.14
N GLU A 79 8.09 5.39 17.51
CA GLU A 79 8.72 6.53 18.19
C GLU A 79 7.71 7.61 18.65
N ALA A 80 6.41 7.41 18.43
CA ALA A 80 5.35 8.40 18.67
C ALA A 80 4.56 8.17 19.97
#